data_AF-A0A358UYY2-F1
#
_entry.id   AF-A0A358UYY2-F1
#
_cell.length_a   1.000
_cell.length_b   1.000
_cell.length_c   1.000
_cell.angle_alpha   90.00
_cell.angle_beta   90.00
_cell.angle_gamma   90.00
#
_symmetry.space_group_name_H-M   'P 1'
#
loop_
_entity.id
_entity.type
_entity.pdbx_description
1 polymer ?
#
loop_
_entity_poly.entity_id
_entity_poly.type
_entity_poly.pdbx_seq_one_letter_code
_entity_poly.pdbx_strand_id
1 'polypeptide(L)'
;MTQMLDINGILVTQLGDRIPCKLVDVNDKGYLVIYALDPVEINSRLQLMTNSPRINSVIKVTSSDNSGDSYVLEALPEEPIENIRAKIVEGKIKDIIDH
;
A
#
# COMPACT_ATOMS: atom_id res chain seq x y z
N MET A 1 7.70 -10.84 -15.08
CA MET A 1 8.63 -10.24 -14.10
C MET A 1 7.80 -9.29 -13.26
N THR A 2 7.35 -9.69 -12.07
CA THR A 2 6.61 -8.79 -11.18
C THR A 2 7.65 -7.93 -10.47
N GLN A 3 7.65 -6.61 -10.69
CA GLN A 3 8.53 -5.71 -9.96
C GLN A 3 8.02 -5.64 -8.52
N MET A 4 8.70 -6.34 -7.60
CA MET A 4 8.47 -6.14 -6.17
C MET A 4 8.73 -4.67 -5.83
N LEU A 5 7.70 -4.01 -5.32
CA LEU A 5 7.79 -2.70 -4.70
C LEU A 5 8.30 -2.87 -3.26
N ASP A 6 8.95 -1.83 -2.74
CA ASP A 6 9.48 -1.83 -1.38
C ASP A 6 9.16 -0.48 -0.72
N ILE A 7 7.87 -0.12 -0.71
CA ILE A 7 7.44 1.23 -0.32
C ILE A 7 6.91 1.19 1.10
N ASN A 8 7.67 1.80 2.01
CA ASN A 8 7.26 1.93 3.41
C ASN A 8 6.13 2.96 3.55
N GLY A 9 5.16 2.64 4.39
CA GLY A 9 4.01 3.47 4.66
C GLY A 9 3.37 3.21 6.01
N ILE A 10 2.24 3.88 6.24
CA ILE A 10 1.38 3.70 7.39
C ILE A 10 -0.06 3.55 6.90
N LEU A 11 -0.78 2.60 7.49
CA LEU A 11 -2.23 2.51 7.37
C LEU A 11 -2.83 3.27 8.55
N VAL A 12 -3.67 4.26 8.26
CA VAL A 12 -4.41 4.99 9.28
C VAL A 12 -5.84 4.45 9.32
N THR A 13 -6.27 3.96 10.48
CA THR A 13 -7.64 3.48 10.70
C THR A 13 -8.60 4.66 10.87
N GLN A 14 -9.91 4.41 10.77
CA GLN A 14 -10.93 5.42 11.07
C GLN A 14 -10.89 5.90 12.52
N LEU A 15 -10.33 5.09 13.42
CA LEU A 15 -10.14 5.41 14.84
C LEU A 15 -8.87 6.24 15.08
N GLY A 16 -8.04 6.44 14.05
CA GLY A 16 -6.79 7.19 14.12
C GLY A 16 -5.57 6.35 14.49
N ASP A 17 -5.71 5.03 14.64
CA ASP A 17 -4.59 4.11 14.82
C ASP A 17 -3.69 4.12 13.60
N ARG A 18 -2.38 4.01 13.84
CA ARG A 18 -1.36 4.01 12.80
C ARG A 18 -0.66 2.68 12.81
N ILE A 19 -0.89 1.90 11.76
CA ILE A 19 -0.30 0.58 11.59
C ILE A 19 0.85 0.71 10.59
N PRO A 20 2.10 0.44 11.00
CA PRO A 20 3.22 0.39 10.07
C PRO A 20 2.96 -0.66 8.99
N CYS A 21 3.16 -0.27 7.73
CA CYS A 21 2.90 -1.14 6.61
C CYS A 21 3.93 -0.94 5.48
N LYS A 22 3.89 -1.85 4.51
CA LYS A 22 4.77 -1.84 3.37
C LYS A 22 3.99 -2.27 2.13
N LEU A 23 3.87 -1.36 1.16
CA LEU A 23 3.30 -1.67 -0.14
C LEU A 23 4.36 -2.41 -0.97
N VAL A 24 4.07 -3.67 -1.29
CA VAL A 24 5.02 -4.58 -1.95
C VAL A 24 4.66 -4.92 -3.38
N ASP A 25 3.41 -4.78 -3.77
CA ASP A 25 2.99 -5.07 -5.13
C ASP A 25 1.70 -4.34 -5.48
N VAL A 26 1.47 -4.16 -6.78
CA VAL A 26 0.20 -3.72 -7.35
C VAL A 26 -0.20 -4.72 -8.43
N ASN A 27 -1.06 -5.65 -8.04
CA ASN A 27 -1.45 -6.77 -8.88
C ASN A 27 -2.20 -6.28 -10.14
N ASP A 28 -2.16 -7.07 -11.21
CA ASP A 28 -2.80 -6.75 -12.51
C ASP A 28 -4.32 -6.58 -12.42
N LYS A 29 -4.93 -7.16 -11.38
CA LYS A 29 -6.35 -6.99 -11.06
C LYS A 29 -6.69 -5.63 -10.41
N GLY A 30 -5.70 -4.78 -10.14
CA GLY A 30 -5.87 -3.47 -9.51
C GLY A 30 -5.83 -3.47 -7.98
N TYR A 31 -5.39 -4.56 -7.37
CA TYR A 31 -5.26 -4.68 -5.92
C TYR A 31 -3.86 -4.26 -5.46
N LEU A 32 -3.78 -3.60 -4.33
CA LEU A 32 -2.56 -3.30 -3.60
C LEU A 32 -2.25 -4.46 -2.66
N VAL A 33 -1.03 -4.97 -2.74
CA VAL A 33 -0.53 -5.99 -1.80
C VAL A 33 0.33 -5.28 -0.76
N ILE A 34 -0.10 -5.34 0.49
CA ILE A 34 0.47 -4.58 1.60
C ILE A 34 0.83 -5.53 2.73
N TYR A 35 2.07 -5.51 3.18
CA TYR A 35 2.45 -6.14 4.44
C TYR A 35 2.17 -5.19 5.59
N ALA A 36 1.49 -5.67 6.63
CA ALA A 36 1.25 -4.96 7.88
C ALA A 36 1.81 -5.76 9.06
N LEU A 37 2.25 -5.06 10.11
CA LEU A 37 2.71 -5.71 11.35
C LEU A 37 1.54 -6.14 12.24
N ASP A 38 0.39 -5.46 12.11
CA ASP A 38 -0.80 -5.74 12.89
C ASP A 38 -1.92 -6.32 12.01
N PRO A 39 -2.79 -7.15 12.59
CA PRO A 39 -3.96 -7.66 11.89
C PRO A 39 -4.91 -6.52 11.53
N VAL A 40 -5.46 -6.61 10.33
CA VAL A 40 -6.42 -5.64 9.82
C VAL A 40 -7.68 -6.38 9.39
N GLU A 41 -8.83 -5.87 9.82
CA GLU A 41 -10.13 -6.44 9.49
C GLU A 41 -10.46 -6.32 7.99
N ILE A 42 -11.01 -7.39 7.43
CA ILE A 42 -11.50 -7.42 6.05
C ILE A 42 -12.71 -6.48 5.92
N ASN A 43 -12.83 -5.80 4.79
CA ASN A 43 -13.77 -4.73 4.48
C ASN A 43 -13.53 -3.40 5.22
N SER A 44 -12.51 -3.32 6.08
CA SER A 44 -12.11 -2.05 6.69
C SER A 44 -11.57 -1.08 5.65
N ARG A 45 -11.91 0.19 5.84
CA ARG A 45 -11.40 1.31 5.04
C ARG A 45 -10.30 2.01 5.82
N LEU A 46 -9.14 2.13 5.21
CA LEU A 46 -7.93 2.68 5.82
C LEU A 46 -7.34 3.71 4.88
N GLN A 47 -6.63 4.69 5.43
CA GLN A 47 -5.85 5.62 4.63
C GLN A 47 -4.43 5.10 4.51
N LEU A 48 -4.02 4.71 3.31
CA LEU A 48 -2.63 4.40 2.98
C LEU A 48 -1.87 5.70 2.79
N MET A 49 -0.85 5.91 3.63
CA MET A 49 0.06 7.04 3.52
C MET A 49 1.50 6.54 3.37
N THR A 50 2.15 6.91 2.27
CA THR A 50 3.57 6.61 2.01
C THR A 50 4.32 7.92 1.78
N ASN A 51 5.61 7.95 2.12
CA ASN A 51 6.42 9.16 2.00
C ASN A 51 7.11 9.29 0.63
N SER A 52 7.69 8.19 0.12
CA SER A 52 8.39 8.15 -1.16
C SER A 52 8.14 6.80 -1.85
N PRO A 53 7.33 6.75 -2.92
CA PRO A 53 6.50 7.82 -3.50
C PRO A 53 5.48 8.37 -2.50
N ARG A 54 5.02 9.61 -2.69
CA ARG A 54 3.99 10.21 -1.83
C ARG A 54 2.60 9.73 -2.25
N ILE A 55 2.13 8.65 -1.64
CA ILE A 55 0.79 8.12 -1.84
C ILE A 55 -0.03 8.49 -0.62
N ASN A 56 -1.20 9.08 -0.86
CA ASN A 56 -2.21 9.29 0.15
C ASN A 56 -3.54 8.87 -0.47
N SER A 57 -4.00 7.68 -0.13
CA SER A 57 -5.19 7.10 -0.74
C SER A 57 -6.00 6.31 0.27
N VAL A 58 -7.33 6.34 0.14
CA VAL A 58 -8.20 5.44 0.91
C VAL A 58 -8.22 4.09 0.23
N ILE A 59 -8.02 3.03 0.99
CA ILE A 59 -8.01 1.65 0.54
C ILE A 59 -9.06 0.86 1.32
N LYS A 60 -9.69 -0.12 0.66
CA LYS A 60 -10.58 -1.09 1.28
C LYS A 60 -9.89 -2.45 1.30
N VAL A 61 -9.67 -3.00 2.48
CA VAL A 61 -9.10 -4.35 2.62
C VAL A 61 -10.11 -5.38 2.13
N THR A 62 -9.69 -6.26 1.23
CA THR A 62 -10.52 -7.34 0.66
C THR A 62 -10.06 -8.71 1.13
N SER A 63 -8.78 -8.86 1.46
CA SER A 63 -8.20 -10.08 1.99
C SER A 63 -7.13 -9.74 3.03
N SER A 64 -6.95 -10.63 4.00
CA SER A 64 -5.94 -10.53 5.05
C SER A 64 -5.46 -11.95 5.34
N ASP A 65 -4.21 -12.23 5.01
CA ASP A 65 -3.56 -13.52 5.17
C ASP A 65 -2.43 -13.41 6.19
N ASN A 66 -2.27 -14.39 7.07
CA ASN A 66 -1.24 -14.38 8.09
C ASN A 66 0.00 -15.14 7.60
N SER A 67 1.12 -14.42 7.45
CA SER A 67 2.42 -14.96 7.02
C SER A 67 3.40 -15.14 8.19
N GLY A 68 2.89 -15.48 9.38
CA GLY A 68 3.67 -15.70 10.60
C GLY A 68 3.84 -14.41 11.39
N ASP A 69 4.94 -13.70 11.16
CA ASP A 69 5.30 -12.45 11.87
C ASP A 69 4.64 -11.20 11.27
N SER A 70 3.88 -11.34 10.18
CA SER A 70 3.23 -10.23 9.49
C SER A 70 1.95 -10.66 8.77
N TYR A 71 1.15 -9.68 8.39
CA TYR A 71 -0.12 -9.86 7.68
C TYR A 71 -0.01 -9.34 6.25
N VAL A 72 -0.34 -10.19 5.29
CA VAL A 72 -0.44 -9.84 3.88
C VAL A 72 -1.86 -9.41 3.59
N LEU A 73 -2.04 -8.13 3.30
CA LEU A 73 -3.32 -7.53 3.02
C LEU A 73 -3.44 -7.32 1.52
N GLU A 74 -4.54 -7.76 0.92
CA GLU A 74 -4.96 -7.31 -0.40
C GLU A 74 -6.01 -6.23 -0.21
N ALA A 75 -5.79 -5.06 -0.82
CA ALA A 75 -6.68 -3.93 -0.68
C ALA A 75 -6.96 -3.24 -2.02
N LEU A 76 -8.18 -2.76 -2.19
CA LEU A 76 -8.60 -1.97 -3.35
C LEU A 76 -8.51 -0.48 -3.00
N PRO A 77 -7.78 0.33 -3.78
CA PRO A 77 -7.85 1.78 -3.61
C PRO A 77 -9.22 2.31 -4.05
N GLU A 78 -9.71 3.35 -3.38
CA GLU A 78 -10.90 4.10 -3.82
C GLU A 78 -10.56 5.03 -5.00
N GLU A 79 -9.28 5.36 -5.22
CA GLU A 79 -8.82 6.05 -6.42
C GLU A 79 -8.44 5.06 -7.55
N PRO A 80 -8.45 5.49 -8.82
CA PRO A 80 -8.00 4.66 -9.93
C PRO A 80 -6.58 4.13 -9.70
N ILE A 81 -6.37 2.82 -9.90
CA ILE A 81 -5.06 2.21 -9.67
C ILE A 81 -3.95 2.83 -10.54
N GLU A 82 -4.32 3.36 -11.70
CA GLU A 82 -3.43 4.09 -12.60
C GLU A 82 -2.81 5.31 -11.93
N ASN A 83 -3.54 6.02 -11.05
CA ASN A 83 -3.01 7.15 -10.30
C ASN A 83 -1.97 6.69 -9.26
N ILE A 84 -2.22 5.57 -8.59
CA ILE A 84 -1.26 4.98 -7.66
C ILE A 84 0.01 4.55 -8.42
N ARG A 85 -0.15 3.86 -9.55
CA ARG A 85 0.95 3.42 -10.42
C ARG A 85 1.76 4.61 -10.94
N ALA A 86 1.09 5.68 -11.39
CA ALA A 86 1.75 6.91 -11.83
C ALA A 86 2.59 7.53 -10.71
N LYS A 87 2.03 7.69 -9.50
CA LYS A 87 2.78 8.19 -8.32
C LYS A 87 4.01 7.34 -8.02
N ILE A 88 3.90 6.01 -8.13
CA ILE A 88 5.02 5.08 -7.94
C ILE A 88 6.12 5.29 -8.99
N VAL A 89 5.74 5.40 -10.26
CA VAL A 89 6.67 5.64 -11.37
C VAL A 89 7.35 7.01 -11.21
N GLU A 90 6.59 8.07 -10.91
CA GLU A 90 7.13 9.41 -10.66
C GLU A 90 8.12 9.44 -9.49
N GLY A 91 7.82 8.72 -8.40
CA GLY A 91 8.72 8.60 -7.25
C GLY A 91 10.05 7.93 -7.59
N LYS A 92 10.02 6.86 -8.39
CA LYS A 92 11.25 6.18 -8.87
C LYS A 92 12.09 7.08 -9.78
N ILE A 93 11.46 7.88 -10.64
CA ILE A 93 12.19 8.77 -11.56
C ILE A 93 12.92 9.88 -10.79
N LYS A 94 12.29 10.48 -9.77
CA LYS A 94 12.93 11.54 -8.97
C LYS A 94 14.17 11.07 -8.23
N ASP A 95 14.18 9.83 -7.76
CA ASP A 95 15.32 9.23 -7.06
C ASP A 95 16.56 9.07 -7.97
N ILE A 96 16.35 8.94 -9.28
CA ILE A 96 17.43 8.77 -10.28
C ILE A 96 18.09 10.11 -10.66
N ILE A 97 17.36 11.22 -10.60
CA ILE A 97 17.82 12.51 -11.13
C ILE A 97 18.61 13.33 -10.09
N ASP A 98 18.54 12.98 -8.81
CA ASP A 98 19.26 13.66 -7.71
C ASP A 98 20.63 13.03 -7.39
N HIS A 99 21.17 12.16 -8.27
CA HIS A 99 22.50 11.54 -8.13
C HIS A 99 23.54 12.11 -9.10
#